data_AF-A0A6J4SAW2-F1
#
_entry.id   AF-A0A6J4SAW2-F1
#
_cell.length_a   1.000
_cell.length_b   1.000
_cell.length_c   1.000
_cell.angle_alpha   90.00
_cell.angle_beta   90.00
_cell.angle_gamma   90.00
#
_symmetry.space_group_name_H-M   'P 1'
#
loop_
_entity.id
_entity.type
_entity.pdbx_description
1 polymer ?
#
loop_
_entity_poly.entity_id
_entity_poly.type
_entity_poly.pdbx_seq_one_letter_code
_entity_poly.pdbx_strand_id
1 'polypeptide(L)' 'LAAVAAFGLARSGQVLMRATLGMALGFAYFVADNFSLAMGNAGAYPPLIAAWAPFLLFLLIGETVLVRTEE' A
#
# COMPACT_ATOMS: atom_id res chain seq x y z
N LEU A 1 -5.81 0.05 -3.90
CA LEU A 1 -4.51 0.60 -4.36
C LEU A 1 -4.52 0.91 -5.87
N ALA A 2 -4.82 -0.03 -6.76
CA ALA A 2 -4.94 0.25 -8.20
C ALA A 2 -6.05 1.26 -8.56
N ALA A 3 -7.16 1.30 -7.81
CA ALA A 3 -8.26 2.24 -8.06
C ALA A 3 -7.87 3.72 -7.89
N VAL A 4 -7.03 4.07 -6.90
CA VAL A 4 -6.54 5.46 -6.69
C VAL A 4 -5.56 5.89 -7.79
N ALA A 5 -4.77 4.95 -8.32
CA ALA A 5 -3.89 5.19 -9.48
C ALA A 5 -4.69 5.34 -10.79
N ALA A 6 -5.78 4.57 -10.96
CA ALA A 6 -6.54 4.50 -12.21
C ALA A 6 -7.59 5.61 -12.38
N PHE A 7 -8.20 6.13 -11.31
CA PHE A 7 -9.35 7.05 -11.43
C PHE A 7 -9.04 8.55 -11.50
N GLY A 8 -7.77 8.97 -11.48
CA GLY A 8 -7.49 10.38 -11.76
C GLY A 8 -7.32 10.62 -13.26
N LEU A 9 -8.44 10.91 -13.92
CA LEU A 9 -8.58 11.75 -15.11
C LEU A 9 -7.27 12.08 -15.85
N ALA A 10 -7.05 11.38 -16.96
CA ALA A 10 -6.01 11.63 -17.94
C ALA A 10 -6.21 13.00 -18.63
N ARG A 11 -5.74 14.09 -18.00
CA ARG A 11 -5.50 15.41 -18.66
C ARG A 11 -4.77 16.47 -17.81
N SER A 12 -4.03 16.07 -16.78
CA SER A 12 -3.13 16.95 -16.03
C SER A 12 -1.69 16.45 -16.18
N GLY A 13 -0.74 17.32 -16.51
CA GLY A 13 0.66 17.01 -16.86
C GLY A 13 1.52 16.35 -15.77
N GLN A 14 0.93 15.73 -14.76
CA GLN A 14 1.61 15.07 -13.63
C GLN A 14 1.45 13.52 -13.63
N VAL A 15 1.27 12.91 -14.81
CA VAL A 15 1.13 11.44 -14.94
C VAL A 15 2.35 10.71 -14.39
N LEU A 16 3.57 11.21 -14.66
CA LEU A 16 4.81 10.61 -14.18
C LEU A 16 4.87 10.57 -12.64
N MET A 17 4.54 11.69 -11.98
CA MET A 17 4.54 11.78 -10.51
C MET A 17 3.58 10.76 -9.89
N ARG A 18 2.37 10.64 -10.44
CA ARG A 18 1.36 9.70 -9.94
C ARG A 18 1.73 8.25 -10.21
N ALA A 19 2.35 7.97 -11.36
CA ALA A 19 2.90 6.64 -11.67
C ALA A 19 4.04 6.27 -10.71
N THR A 20 4.96 7.20 -10.43
CA THR A 20 6.06 6.98 -9.47
C THR A 20 5.52 6.75 -8.06
N LEU A 21 4.55 7.55 -7.60
CA LEU A 21 3.91 7.35 -6.28
C LEU A 21 3.18 6.00 -6.20
N GLY A 22 2.42 5.64 -7.23
CA GLY A 22 1.75 4.34 -7.29
C GLY A 22 2.74 3.17 -7.26
N MET A 23 3.85 3.29 -8.00
CA MET A 23 4.92 2.29 -8.01
C MET A 23 5.64 2.20 -6.66
N ALA A 24 5.96 3.34 -6.04
CA ALA A 24 6.59 3.38 -4.73
C ALA A 24 5.69 2.76 -3.64
N LEU A 25 4.40 3.06 -3.66
CA LEU A 25 3.43 2.45 -2.73
C LEU A 25 3.28 0.94 -2.96
N GLY A 26 3.22 0.50 -4.21
CA GLY A 26 3.18 -0.94 -4.54
C GLY A 26 4.44 -1.68 -4.09
N PHE A 27 5.62 -1.07 -4.30
CA PHE A 27 6.88 -1.62 -3.82
C PHE A 27 6.95 -1.67 -2.28
N ALA A 28 6.50 -0.62 -1.60
CA ALA A 28 6.45 -0.60 -0.14
C ALA A 28 5.53 -1.72 0.42
N TYR A 29 4.39 -1.96 -0.23
CA TYR A 29 3.51 -3.09 0.13
C TYR A 29 4.22 -4.42 -0.05
N PHE A 30 4.86 -4.63 -1.22
CA PHE A 30 5.62 -5.84 -1.50
C PHE A 30 6.70 -6.10 -0.45
N VAL A 31 7.46 -5.08 -0.07
CA VAL A 31 8.50 -5.20 0.98
C VAL A 31 7.89 -5.55 2.33
N ALA A 32 6.82 -4.85 2.74
CA ALA A 32 6.14 -5.11 4.01
C ALA A 32 5.55 -6.52 4.09
N ASP A 33 4.97 -7.01 3.00
CA ASP A 33 4.39 -8.34 2.89
C ASP A 33 5.44 -9.45 3.01
N ASN A 34 6.52 -9.35 2.23
CA ASN A 34 7.61 -10.31 2.30
C ASN A 34 8.30 -10.31 3.67
N PHE A 35 8.45 -9.13 4.27
CA PHE A 35 9.00 -9.02 5.63
C PHE A 35 8.07 -9.69 6.65
N SER A 36 6.77 -9.43 6.59
CA SER A 36 5.78 -10.04 7.49
C SER A 36 5.74 -11.57 7.37
N LEU A 37 5.81 -12.09 6.15
CA LEU A 37 5.90 -13.53 5.89
C LEU A 37 7.21 -14.13 6.39
N ALA A 38 8.34 -13.44 6.21
CA ALA A 38 9.63 -13.87 6.75
C ALA A 38 9.60 -13.96 8.29
N MET A 39 8.98 -12.98 8.95
CA MET A 39 8.77 -13.00 10.41
C MET A 39 7.84 -14.14 10.85
N GLY A 40 6.82 -14.47 10.05
CA GLY A 40 5.98 -15.65 10.27
C GLY A 40 6.77 -16.95 10.17
N ASN A 41 7.58 -17.11 9.12
CA ASN A 41 8.42 -18.29 8.91
C ASN A 41 9.52 -18.43 9.97
N ALA A 42 10.02 -17.32 10.49
CA ALA A 42 10.99 -17.29 11.61
C ALA A 42 10.34 -17.60 12.98
N GLY A 43 9.02 -17.77 13.04
CA GLY A 43 8.27 -18.03 14.28
C GLY A 43 8.06 -16.80 15.16
N ALA A 44 8.42 -15.60 14.70
CA ALA A 44 8.23 -14.36 15.44
C ALA A 44 6.77 -13.86 15.39
N TYR A 45 6.08 -14.11 14.27
CA TYR A 45 4.65 -13.78 14.10
C TYR A 45 3.78 -15.03 14.04
N PRO A 46 2.61 -15.05 14.71
CA PRO A 46 1.58 -16.05 14.43
C PRO A 46 1.13 -15.97 12.95
N PRO A 47 0.71 -17.09 12.33
CA PRO A 47 0.32 -17.11 10.91
C PRO A 47 -0.76 -16.09 10.54
N LEU A 48 -1.70 -15.83 11.45
CA LEU A 48 -2.76 -14.83 11.26
C LEU A 48 -2.18 -13.42 11.14
N ILE A 49 -1.18 -13.06 11.97
CA ILE A 49 -0.55 -11.75 11.89
C ILE A 49 0.30 -11.64 10.63
N ALA A 50 1.07 -12.69 10.32
CA ALA A 50 1.94 -12.73 9.15
C ALA A 50 1.17 -12.45 7.84
N ALA A 51 -0.04 -13.01 7.70
CA ALA A 51 -0.87 -12.86 6.51
C ALA A 51 -1.69 -11.56 6.44
N TRP A 52 -2.10 -10.97 7.58
CA TRP A 52 -3.07 -9.86 7.59
C TRP A 52 -2.45 -8.50 7.93
N ALA A 53 -1.30 -8.47 8.61
CA ALA A 53 -0.68 -7.20 9.02
C ALA A 53 -0.35 -6.26 7.84
N PRO A 54 0.23 -6.73 6.71
CA PRO A 54 0.52 -5.86 5.57
C PRO A 54 -0.75 -5.27 4.95
N PHE A 55 -1.79 -6.08 4.80
CA PHE A 55 -3.08 -5.65 4.28
C PHE A 55 -3.70 -4.56 5.15
N LEU A 56 -3.80 -4.79 6.47
CA LEU A 56 -4.40 -3.83 7.40
C LEU A 56 -3.60 -2.53 7.48
N LEU A 57 -2.26 -2.60 7.47
CA LEU A 57 -1.42 -1.42 7.48
C LEU A 57 -1.68 -0.52 6.27
N PHE A 58 -1.71 -1.10 5.07
CA PHE A 58 -1.96 -0.33 3.84
C PHE A 58 -3.43 0.10 3.68
N LEU A 59 -4.38 -0.63 4.29
CA LEU A 59 -5.77 -0.18 4.41
C LEU A 59 -5.86 1.12 5.22
N LEU A 60 -5.26 1.15 6.40
CA LEU A 60 -5.26 2.32 7.30
C LEU A 60 -4.50 3.52 6.69
N ILE A 61 -3.38 3.27 6.02
CA ILE A 61 -2.67 4.32 5.26
C ILE A 61 -3.54 4.86 4.13
N GLY A 62 -4.20 3.97 3.37
CA GLY A 62 -5.11 4.39 2.31
C GLY A 62 -6.27 5.24 2.83
N GLU A 63 -6.90 4.81 3.93
CA GLU A 63 -7.99 5.53 4.59
C GLU A 63 -7.53 6.91 5.11
N THR A 64 -6.41 6.98 5.81
CA THR A 64 -5.88 8.27 6.32
C THR A 64 -5.50 9.23 5.21
N VAL A 65 -5.00 8.73 4.07
CA VAL A 65 -4.76 9.57 2.89
C VAL A 65 -6.08 10.08 2.32
N LEU A 66 -7.08 9.21 2.14
CA LEU A 66 -8.39 9.58 1.63
C LEU A 66 -9.05 10.66 2.49
N VAL A 67 -9.15 10.43 3.80
CA VAL A 67 -9.74 11.39 4.75
C VAL A 67 -9.04 12.75 4.68
N ARG A 68 -7.70 12.78 4.61
CA ARG A 68 -6.94 14.05 4.52
C ARG A 68 -7.03 14.75 3.17
N THR A 69 -7.42 14.04 2.11
CA THR A 69 -7.63 14.64 0.78
C THR A 69 -9.05 15.10 0.53
N GLU A 70 -10.00 14.67 1.38
CA GLU A 70 -11.42 15.05 1.31
C GLU A 70 -11.75 16.28 2.16
N GLU A 71 -10.84 16.72 3.05
CA GLU A 71 -10.85 18.03 3.73
C GLU A 71 -10.20 19.14 2.88
#